data_AF-A0A3R6LL43-F1
#
_entry.id   AF-A0A3R6LL43-F1
#
_cell.length_a   1.000
_cell.length_b   1.000
_cell.length_c   1.000
_cell.angle_alpha   90.00
_cell.angle_beta   90.00
_cell.angle_gamma   90.00
#
_symmetry.space_group_name_H-M   'P 1'
#
loop_
_entity.id
_entity.type
_entity.pdbx_description
1 polymer ?
#
loop_
_entity_poly.entity_id
_entity_poly.type
_entity_poly.pdbx_seq_one_letter_code
_entity_poly.pdbx_strand_id
1 'polypeptide(L)'
;MKRVRMVVSYDGTAYRGWQLQPNGVTIEEVLNRELTALLKEPIAVIGASRTDSGVHARGNVAVFDTENRMPADKICFALNQRLPEDIRVQTSEEVTAEWHPRKANCTKTYEYKVLNRKISMPLERLYAHFCYFNLDLNKMREAAAYLVGEHDFKSFCTVRTQAEETVRTIYSLDITKQDDMITIRISGSGFLYNMVRIIAGTLLEVGMGAYPPEHMEEILDARDRQAAGRTAPARGLTLVSMEYQKELPDWHHRENKYWEYDILQSHIKNEKNAYFVITRCVDEEMDGILRRNIHHAFQNGAERVYVTDLRQPERLRTDDVHGRYVFGNVQENVEIQFTREELEKLKRLAETADSQPKKILRWVTALPVVDNASEN
;
A
#
# COMPACT_ATOMS: atom_id res chain seq x y z
N MET A 1 -30.05 -2.15 -5.44
CA MET A 1 -28.75 -2.55 -4.87
C MET A 1 -28.11 -1.41 -4.13
N LYS A 2 -27.59 -1.63 -2.92
CA LYS A 2 -26.69 -0.69 -2.24
C LYS A 2 -25.35 -1.37 -1.94
N ARG A 3 -24.27 -0.60 -1.91
CA ARG A 3 -22.95 -1.07 -1.47
C ARG A 3 -22.70 -0.65 -0.03
N VAL A 4 -22.41 -1.61 0.83
CA VAL A 4 -22.19 -1.37 2.25
C VAL A 4 -20.71 -1.57 2.57
N ARG A 5 -20.09 -0.54 3.13
CA ARG A 5 -18.75 -0.61 3.74
C ARG A 5 -18.89 -0.98 5.22
N MET A 6 -18.00 -1.84 5.70
CA MET A 6 -17.87 -2.21 7.10
C MET A 6 -16.44 -2.03 7.59
N VAL A 7 -16.28 -1.61 8.84
CA VAL A 7 -15.02 -1.71 9.58
C VAL A 7 -15.12 -2.91 10.52
N VAL A 8 -14.22 -3.87 10.38
CA VAL A 8 -14.23 -5.17 11.07
C VAL A 8 -12.98 -5.31 11.92
N SER A 9 -13.15 -5.56 13.22
CA SER A 9 -12.10 -5.95 14.15
C SER A 9 -12.17 -7.45 14.42
N TYR A 10 -11.03 -8.09 14.60
CA TYR A 10 -10.96 -9.51 14.96
C TYR A 10 -9.68 -9.91 15.68
N ASP A 11 -9.80 -10.92 16.53
CA ASP A 11 -8.68 -11.71 17.02
C ASP A 11 -8.39 -12.84 16.03
N GLY A 12 -7.27 -12.75 15.31
CA GLY A 12 -6.89 -13.73 14.30
C GLY A 12 -6.42 -15.10 14.81
N THR A 13 -6.33 -15.31 16.13
CA THR A 13 -5.71 -16.50 16.73
C THR A 13 -6.33 -17.82 16.23
N ALA A 14 -7.67 -17.87 16.17
CA ALA A 14 -8.41 -19.08 15.79
C ALA A 14 -8.57 -19.24 14.27
N TYR A 15 -8.06 -18.30 13.48
CA TYR A 15 -8.39 -18.20 12.06
C TYR A 15 -7.19 -18.45 11.15
N ARG A 16 -7.49 -18.99 9.98
CA ARG A 16 -6.54 -19.13 8.88
C ARG A 16 -6.46 -17.84 8.06
N GLY A 17 -6.42 -16.70 8.74
CA GLY A 17 -6.31 -15.38 8.12
C GLY A 17 -7.63 -14.87 7.55
N TRP A 18 -7.55 -13.81 6.75
CA TRP A 18 -8.73 -13.16 6.17
C TRP A 18 -9.40 -13.99 5.08
N GLN A 19 -8.63 -14.34 4.04
CA GLN A 19 -9.15 -14.81 2.75
C GLN A 19 -9.68 -16.25 2.85
N LEU A 20 -10.83 -16.52 2.25
CA LEU A 20 -11.36 -17.88 2.03
C LEU A 20 -10.29 -18.83 1.50
N GLN A 21 -10.15 -19.99 2.14
CA GLN A 21 -9.24 -21.06 1.72
C GLN A 21 -9.69 -22.42 2.26
N PRO A 22 -9.35 -23.53 1.60
CA PRO A 22 -9.84 -24.87 1.97
C PRO A 22 -9.29 -25.40 3.31
N ASN A 23 -8.24 -24.77 3.85
CA ASN A 23 -7.43 -25.34 4.93
C ASN A 23 -7.85 -24.91 6.34
N GLY A 24 -9.02 -24.27 6.49
CA GLY A 24 -9.62 -23.93 7.78
C GLY A 24 -10.43 -22.63 7.76
N VAL A 25 -11.07 -22.33 8.88
CA VAL A 25 -12.00 -21.20 9.02
C VAL A 25 -11.28 -19.86 8.87
N THR A 26 -11.86 -18.96 8.08
CA THR A 26 -11.33 -17.62 7.81
C THR A 26 -12.30 -16.53 8.25
N ILE A 27 -11.81 -15.29 8.35
CA ILE A 27 -12.66 -14.15 8.68
C ILE A 27 -13.72 -13.92 7.59
N GLU A 28 -13.32 -14.00 6.32
CA GLU A 28 -14.23 -13.86 5.17
C GLU A 28 -15.34 -14.92 5.17
N GLU A 29 -15.02 -16.17 5.52
CA GLU A 29 -16.02 -17.25 5.62
C GLU A 29 -17.10 -16.94 6.65
N VAL A 30 -16.68 -16.52 7.85
CA VAL A 30 -17.61 -16.21 8.94
C VAL A 30 -18.49 -15.01 8.58
N LEU A 31 -17.89 -13.96 8.01
CA LEU A 31 -18.65 -12.78 7.57
C LEU A 31 -19.66 -13.14 6.48
N ASN A 32 -19.26 -13.88 5.44
CA ASN A 32 -20.15 -14.28 4.34
C ASN A 32 -21.33 -15.12 4.87
N ARG A 33 -21.06 -16.09 5.75
CA ARG A 33 -22.09 -16.93 6.36
C ARG A 33 -23.09 -16.11 7.17
N GLU A 34 -22.62 -15.27 8.07
CA GLU A 34 -23.51 -14.52 8.96
C GLU A 34 -24.28 -13.40 8.24
N LEU A 35 -23.65 -12.73 7.26
CA LEU A 35 -24.33 -11.76 6.39
C LEU A 35 -25.42 -12.43 5.55
N THR A 36 -25.11 -13.57 4.92
CA THR A 36 -26.08 -14.33 4.13
C THR A 36 -27.27 -14.75 4.99
N ALA A 37 -27.02 -15.24 6.20
CA ALA A 37 -28.05 -15.65 7.12
C ALA A 37 -28.90 -14.48 7.65
N LEU A 38 -28.30 -13.30 7.86
CA LEU A 38 -28.96 -12.08 8.30
C LEU A 38 -29.84 -11.47 7.20
N LEU A 39 -29.27 -11.30 6.00
CA LEU A 39 -29.88 -10.55 4.90
C LEU A 39 -30.78 -11.41 4.00
N LYS A 40 -30.73 -12.74 4.16
CA LYS A 40 -31.54 -13.73 3.43
C LYS A 40 -31.27 -13.75 1.91
N GLU A 41 -30.04 -13.43 1.53
CA GLU A 41 -29.54 -13.52 0.17
C GLU A 41 -28.04 -13.89 0.19
N PRO A 42 -27.48 -14.49 -0.86
CA PRO A 42 -26.05 -14.83 -0.90
C PRO A 42 -25.18 -13.58 -0.85
N ILE A 43 -24.33 -13.46 0.18
CA ILE A 43 -23.41 -12.32 0.35
C ILE A 43 -21.96 -12.79 0.27
N ALA A 44 -21.17 -12.09 -0.53
CA ALA A 44 -19.72 -12.22 -0.59
C ALA A 44 -19.05 -10.88 -0.29
N VAL A 45 -18.21 -10.84 0.74
CA VAL A 45 -17.47 -9.62 1.09
C VAL A 45 -16.17 -9.49 0.30
N ILE A 46 -15.83 -8.26 -0.06
CA ILE A 46 -14.54 -7.89 -0.64
C ILE A 46 -13.72 -7.19 0.46
N GLY A 47 -12.71 -7.88 0.98
CA GLY A 47 -11.81 -7.33 2.01
C GLY A 47 -10.74 -6.39 1.45
N ALA A 48 -10.44 -5.32 2.19
CA ALA A 48 -9.46 -4.30 1.86
C ALA A 48 -8.01 -4.74 2.04
N SER A 49 -7.77 -5.55 3.07
CA SER A 49 -6.46 -6.10 3.38
C SER A 49 -6.59 -7.58 3.70
N ARG A 50 -5.74 -8.40 3.07
CA ARG A 50 -5.52 -9.78 3.49
C ARG A 50 -4.61 -9.75 4.71
N THR A 51 -5.00 -10.44 5.77
CA THR A 51 -4.16 -10.70 6.95
C THR A 51 -3.83 -12.18 7.00
N ASP A 52 -2.61 -12.49 7.45
CA ASP A 52 -2.13 -13.88 7.54
C ASP A 52 -2.84 -14.63 8.69
N SER A 53 -2.72 -15.95 8.71
CA SER A 53 -3.18 -16.76 9.84
C SER A 53 -2.52 -16.30 11.15
N GLY A 54 -3.34 -16.05 12.17
CA GLY A 54 -2.88 -15.56 13.48
C GLY A 54 -2.62 -14.05 13.56
N VAL A 55 -2.86 -13.27 12.50
CA VAL A 55 -2.74 -11.80 12.54
C VAL A 55 -4.07 -11.18 12.96
N HIS A 56 -4.04 -10.21 13.86
CA HIS A 56 -5.23 -9.53 14.38
C HIS A 56 -5.56 -8.26 13.57
N ALA A 57 -6.76 -7.72 13.76
CA ALA A 57 -7.11 -6.40 13.26
C ALA A 57 -8.00 -5.64 14.25
N ARG A 58 -7.71 -4.36 14.45
CA ARG A 58 -8.60 -3.41 15.13
C ARG A 58 -9.61 -2.77 14.18
N GLY A 59 -9.28 -2.69 12.89
CA GLY A 59 -10.15 -2.10 11.88
C GLY A 59 -9.72 -2.44 10.46
N ASN A 60 -9.95 -3.68 10.04
CA ASN A 60 -9.92 -4.03 8.62
C ASN A 60 -11.18 -3.50 7.93
N VAL A 61 -11.14 -3.28 6.63
CA VAL A 61 -12.32 -2.81 5.88
C VAL A 61 -12.81 -3.89 4.94
N ALA A 62 -14.12 -4.01 4.81
CA ALA A 62 -14.78 -4.89 3.84
C ALA A 62 -15.96 -4.18 3.19
N VAL A 63 -16.30 -4.58 1.98
CA VAL A 63 -17.55 -4.16 1.32
C VAL A 63 -18.34 -5.35 0.83
N PHE A 64 -19.64 -5.18 0.71
CA PHE A 64 -20.52 -6.11 0.02
C PHE A 64 -21.72 -5.36 -0.57
N ASP A 65 -22.39 -6.00 -1.52
CA ASP A 65 -23.59 -5.46 -2.16
C ASP A 65 -24.83 -6.21 -1.65
N THR A 66 -25.94 -5.51 -1.50
CA THR A 66 -27.20 -6.08 -0.98
C THR A 66 -28.44 -5.38 -1.56
N GLU A 67 -29.53 -6.13 -1.75
CA GLU A 67 -30.86 -5.60 -2.08
C GLU A 67 -31.74 -5.42 -0.83
N ASN A 68 -31.25 -5.83 0.34
CA ASN A 68 -32.00 -5.79 1.58
C ASN A 68 -32.36 -4.35 1.98
N ARG A 69 -33.57 -4.15 2.53
CA ARG A 69 -34.06 -2.82 2.92
C ARG A 69 -33.46 -2.28 4.22
N MET A 70 -32.74 -3.11 4.99
CA MET A 70 -32.09 -2.68 6.24
C MET A 70 -31.17 -1.48 5.97
N PRO A 71 -31.29 -0.37 6.74
CA PRO A 71 -30.37 0.76 6.62
C PRO A 71 -28.93 0.33 6.87
N ALA A 72 -27.98 0.82 6.07
CA ALA A 72 -26.59 0.36 6.10
C ALA A 72 -25.93 0.57 7.47
N ASP A 73 -26.26 1.65 8.18
CA ASP A 73 -25.78 1.94 9.53
C ASP A 73 -26.33 0.99 10.62
N LYS A 74 -27.40 0.26 10.33
CA LYS A 74 -28.00 -0.71 11.25
C LYS A 74 -27.44 -2.12 11.12
N ILE A 75 -26.77 -2.42 10.00
CA ILE A 75 -26.24 -3.76 9.71
C ILE A 75 -25.21 -4.18 10.76
N CYS A 76 -24.31 -3.30 11.20
CA CYS A 76 -23.30 -3.63 12.21
C CYS A 76 -23.92 -4.13 13.53
N PHE A 77 -24.98 -3.47 14.01
CA PHE A 77 -25.67 -3.86 15.24
C PHE A 77 -26.33 -5.24 15.11
N ALA A 78 -27.04 -5.48 14.01
CA ALA A 78 -27.74 -6.75 13.77
C ALA A 78 -26.75 -7.90 13.53
N LEU A 79 -25.67 -7.65 12.80
CA LEU A 79 -24.66 -8.66 12.49
C LEU A 79 -23.84 -9.06 13.73
N ASN A 80 -23.50 -8.11 14.60
CA ASN A 80 -22.76 -8.39 15.84
C ASN A 80 -23.50 -9.32 16.82
N GLN A 81 -24.83 -9.39 16.78
CA GLN A 81 -25.60 -10.36 17.57
C GLN A 81 -25.39 -11.82 17.11
N ARG A 82 -24.83 -12.01 15.91
CA ARG A 82 -24.64 -13.32 15.27
C ARG A 82 -23.18 -13.73 15.20
N LEU A 83 -22.27 -12.76 15.14
CA LEU A 83 -20.84 -12.99 15.05
C LEU A 83 -20.26 -13.57 16.35
N PRO A 84 -19.22 -14.42 16.28
CA PRO A 84 -18.48 -14.87 17.45
C PRO A 84 -17.73 -13.71 18.12
N GLU A 85 -17.40 -13.81 19.42
CA GLU A 85 -16.83 -12.72 20.22
C GLU A 85 -15.51 -12.15 19.70
N ASP A 86 -14.75 -12.97 18.99
CA ASP A 86 -13.49 -12.65 18.34
C ASP A 86 -13.64 -11.99 16.96
N ILE A 87 -14.86 -11.73 16.48
CA ILE A 87 -15.14 -10.92 15.28
C ILE A 87 -16.24 -9.90 15.58
N ARG A 88 -15.95 -8.62 15.37
CA ARG A 88 -16.92 -7.52 15.59
C ARG A 88 -16.87 -6.51 14.46
N VAL A 89 -18.03 -6.11 13.98
CA VAL A 89 -18.18 -4.97 13.06
C VAL A 89 -18.32 -3.71 13.90
N GLN A 90 -17.35 -2.80 13.76
CA GLN A 90 -17.27 -1.55 14.49
C GLN A 90 -18.23 -0.51 13.91
N THR A 91 -18.29 -0.42 12.58
CA THR A 91 -19.19 0.48 11.87
C THR A 91 -19.65 -0.16 10.55
N SER A 92 -20.80 0.28 10.06
CA SER A 92 -21.26 0.00 8.70
C SER A 92 -21.89 1.26 8.11
N GLU A 93 -21.70 1.51 6.82
CA GLU A 93 -22.24 2.67 6.12
C GLU A 93 -22.45 2.36 4.63
N GLU A 94 -23.33 3.14 3.99
CA GLU A 94 -23.52 3.07 2.54
C GLU A 94 -22.43 3.87 1.84
N VAL A 95 -21.86 3.31 0.77
CA VAL A 95 -20.87 3.96 -0.10
C VAL A 95 -21.34 3.91 -1.55
N THR A 96 -20.68 4.66 -2.43
CA THR A 96 -21.02 4.64 -3.86
C THR A 96 -20.84 3.24 -4.45
N ALA A 97 -21.64 2.92 -5.47
CA ALA A 97 -21.64 1.60 -6.11
C ALA A 97 -20.29 1.25 -6.76
N GLU A 98 -19.46 2.25 -7.06
CA GLU A 98 -18.14 2.10 -7.68
C GLU A 98 -17.01 2.01 -6.63
N TRP A 99 -17.28 2.33 -5.36
CA TRP A 99 -16.26 2.36 -4.33
C TRP A 99 -15.68 0.96 -4.09
N HIS A 100 -14.36 0.84 -4.13
CA HIS A 100 -13.65 -0.42 -3.96
C HIS A 100 -12.46 -0.28 -3.01
N PRO A 101 -12.40 -1.05 -1.91
CA PRO A 101 -11.45 -0.83 -0.83
C PRO A 101 -9.98 -1.07 -1.19
N ARG A 102 -9.71 -1.77 -2.30
CA ARG A 102 -8.34 -2.01 -2.81
C ARG A 102 -7.90 -1.03 -3.91
N LYS A 103 -8.83 -0.24 -4.46
CA LYS A 103 -8.54 0.73 -5.53
C LYS A 103 -8.43 2.16 -5.00
N ALA A 104 -9.12 2.45 -3.89
CA ALA A 104 -8.99 3.74 -3.22
C ALA A 104 -7.63 3.85 -2.52
N ASN A 105 -7.00 5.02 -2.64
CA ASN A 105 -5.75 5.34 -1.96
C ASN A 105 -5.95 5.26 -0.44
N CYS A 106 -5.10 4.47 0.21
CA CYS A 106 -5.26 4.13 1.62
C CYS A 106 -3.91 4.08 2.33
N THR A 107 -3.82 4.75 3.47
CA THR A 107 -2.74 4.56 4.43
C THR A 107 -3.12 3.43 5.37
N LYS A 108 -2.30 2.38 5.40
CA LYS A 108 -2.46 1.26 6.33
C LYS A 108 -1.47 1.42 7.46
N THR A 109 -1.94 1.25 8.69
CA THR A 109 -1.09 1.28 9.88
C THR A 109 -1.13 -0.07 10.58
N TYR A 110 0.04 -0.65 10.81
CA TYR A 110 0.22 -1.87 11.59
C TYR A 110 1.02 -1.59 12.86
N GLU A 111 0.77 -2.38 13.89
CA GLU A 111 1.63 -2.48 15.06
C GLU A 111 2.13 -3.90 15.20
N TYR A 112 3.44 -4.04 15.44
CA TYR A 112 4.06 -5.27 15.88
C TYR A 112 4.53 -5.12 17.32
N LYS A 113 3.96 -5.92 18.22
CA LYS A 113 4.28 -5.87 19.65
C LYS A 113 5.26 -6.96 20.05
N VAL A 114 6.26 -6.57 20.83
CA VAL A 114 7.27 -7.46 21.40
C VAL A 114 7.29 -7.30 22.92
N LEU A 115 6.95 -8.38 23.63
CA LEU A 115 7.13 -8.46 25.06
C LEU A 115 8.60 -8.80 25.35
N ASN A 116 9.38 -7.78 25.72
CA ASN A 116 10.82 -7.84 25.89
C ASN A 116 11.24 -7.91 27.37
N ARG A 117 11.26 -9.13 27.92
CA ARG A 117 11.59 -9.43 29.33
C ARG A 117 12.08 -10.87 29.47
N LYS A 118 12.61 -11.25 30.64
CA LYS A 118 13.21 -12.58 30.85
C LYS A 118 12.22 -13.75 30.92
N ILE A 119 11.01 -13.50 31.41
CA ILE A 119 9.98 -14.53 31.61
C ILE A 119 8.71 -14.08 30.91
N SER A 120 8.10 -14.96 30.11
CA SER A 120 6.89 -14.64 29.36
C SER A 120 5.70 -14.36 30.28
N MET A 121 4.71 -13.60 29.76
CA MET A 121 3.47 -13.28 30.47
C MET A 121 2.29 -13.98 29.78
N PRO A 122 1.54 -14.86 30.46
CA PRO A 122 0.43 -15.59 29.84
C PRO A 122 -0.66 -14.68 29.25
N LEU A 123 -0.90 -13.51 29.85
CA LEU A 123 -1.91 -12.55 29.37
C LEU A 123 -1.50 -11.84 28.06
N GLU A 124 -0.21 -11.77 27.76
CA GLU A 124 0.32 -11.13 26.55
C GLU A 124 0.59 -12.13 25.41
N ARG A 125 0.35 -13.43 25.65
CA ARG A 125 0.77 -14.52 24.75
C ARG A 125 0.12 -14.46 23.37
N LEU A 126 -1.05 -13.83 23.25
CA LEU A 126 -1.83 -13.78 22.01
C LEU A 126 -1.54 -12.54 21.18
N TYR A 127 -1.16 -11.43 21.79
CA TYR A 127 -1.06 -10.13 21.11
C TYR A 127 0.36 -9.55 21.09
N ALA A 128 1.35 -10.32 21.52
CA ALA A 128 2.75 -9.94 21.49
C ALA A 128 3.68 -11.14 21.17
N HIS A 129 4.81 -10.83 20.54
CA HIS A 129 5.93 -11.76 20.43
C HIS A 129 6.83 -11.66 21.66
N PHE A 130 7.04 -12.78 22.36
CA PHE A 130 7.96 -12.82 23.48
C PHE A 130 9.43 -12.90 23.02
N CYS A 131 10.26 -12.01 23.53
CA CYS A 131 11.72 -12.00 23.30
C CYS A 131 12.47 -11.80 24.63
N TYR A 132 13.32 -12.76 24.99
CA TYR A 132 14.07 -12.74 26.26
C TYR A 132 15.46 -12.10 26.15
N PHE A 133 15.95 -11.88 24.93
CA PHE A 133 17.19 -11.15 24.66
C PHE A 133 16.97 -9.66 24.91
N ASN A 134 17.98 -8.97 25.42
CA ASN A 134 17.90 -7.52 25.50
C ASN A 134 18.00 -6.95 24.08
N LEU A 135 17.17 -5.96 23.76
CA LEU A 135 17.14 -5.34 22.44
C LEU A 135 17.67 -3.90 22.51
N ASP A 136 18.62 -3.58 21.64
CA ASP A 136 19.13 -2.23 21.46
C ASP A 136 18.15 -1.40 20.60
N LEU A 137 17.31 -0.61 21.27
CA LEU A 137 16.31 0.22 20.63
C LEU A 137 16.91 1.32 19.73
N ASN A 138 18.12 1.79 20.01
CA ASN A 138 18.74 2.85 19.21
C ASN A 138 19.13 2.29 17.85
N LYS A 139 19.81 1.13 17.83
CA LYS A 139 20.13 0.42 16.58
C LYS A 139 18.89 0.05 15.78
N MET A 140 17.84 -0.40 16.45
CA MET A 140 16.57 -0.71 15.78
C MET A 140 15.96 0.54 15.11
N ARG A 141 16.01 1.70 15.77
CA ARG A 141 15.52 2.98 15.20
C ARG A 141 16.37 3.46 14.04
N GLU A 142 17.69 3.36 14.16
CA GLU A 142 18.62 3.67 13.07
C GLU A 142 18.32 2.79 11.84
N ALA A 143 18.14 1.48 12.03
CA ALA A 143 17.79 0.56 10.95
C ALA A 143 16.40 0.86 10.36
N ALA A 144 15.43 1.22 11.19
CA ALA A 144 14.09 1.59 10.74
C ALA A 144 14.10 2.83 9.83
N ALA A 145 15.00 3.80 10.07
CA ALA A 145 15.08 5.02 9.28
C ALA A 145 15.40 4.74 7.80
N TYR A 146 16.19 3.71 7.49
CA TYR A 146 16.50 3.30 6.12
C TYR A 146 15.28 2.80 5.34
N LEU A 147 14.23 2.33 6.03
CA LEU A 147 13.03 1.79 5.39
C LEU A 147 11.98 2.87 5.08
N VAL A 148 12.07 4.05 5.69
CA VAL A 148 11.13 5.15 5.43
C VAL A 148 11.37 5.69 4.02
N GLY A 149 10.29 5.99 3.30
CA GLY A 149 10.33 6.41 1.90
C GLY A 149 9.81 5.34 0.94
N GLU A 150 10.06 5.54 -0.36
CA GLU A 150 9.66 4.64 -1.43
C GLU A 150 10.81 3.74 -1.87
N HIS A 151 10.61 2.43 -1.75
CA HIS A 151 11.64 1.44 -2.05
C HIS A 151 11.05 0.20 -2.71
N ASP A 152 11.88 -0.54 -3.43
CA ASP A 152 11.55 -1.93 -3.81
C ASP A 152 11.71 -2.84 -2.59
N PHE A 153 10.60 -3.28 -2.01
CA PHE A 153 10.57 -4.15 -0.84
C PHE A 153 10.58 -5.64 -1.18
N LYS A 154 11.10 -6.02 -2.36
CA LYS A 154 11.18 -7.43 -2.78
C LYS A 154 11.89 -8.33 -1.77
N SER A 155 12.94 -7.86 -1.10
CA SER A 155 13.63 -8.59 -0.02
C SER A 155 12.75 -8.82 1.21
N PHE A 156 11.74 -7.98 1.41
CA PHE A 156 10.75 -8.10 2.48
C PHE A 156 9.47 -8.76 1.99
N CYS A 157 9.52 -9.56 0.93
CA CYS A 157 8.36 -10.25 0.38
C CYS A 157 8.61 -11.77 0.34
N THR A 158 7.58 -12.55 0.63
CA THR A 158 7.66 -14.00 0.38
C THR A 158 7.47 -14.28 -1.11
N VAL A 159 8.37 -15.10 -1.69
CA VAL A 159 8.49 -15.36 -3.15
C VAL A 159 7.18 -15.79 -3.82
N ARG A 160 6.24 -16.42 -3.10
CA ARG A 160 4.93 -16.86 -3.62
C ARG A 160 3.86 -15.76 -3.66
N THR A 161 4.23 -14.49 -3.84
CA THR A 161 3.26 -13.39 -3.85
C THR A 161 2.54 -13.27 -5.19
N GLN A 162 1.28 -12.83 -5.16
CA GLN A 162 0.50 -12.45 -6.35
C GLN A 162 0.68 -10.96 -6.71
N ALA A 163 1.53 -10.23 -6.01
CA ALA A 163 1.74 -8.82 -6.26
C ALA A 163 2.47 -8.62 -7.60
N GLU A 164 1.85 -7.87 -8.51
CA GLU A 164 2.46 -7.47 -9.79
C GLU A 164 3.67 -6.55 -9.58
N GLU A 165 3.73 -5.87 -8.44
CA GLU A 165 4.78 -4.92 -8.09
C GLU A 165 5.15 -4.94 -6.60
N THR A 166 6.45 -4.81 -6.33
CA THR A 166 7.08 -4.86 -5.01
C THR A 166 7.49 -3.51 -4.44
N VAL A 167 7.33 -2.41 -5.20
CA VAL A 167 7.59 -1.06 -4.70
C VAL A 167 6.46 -0.58 -3.80
N ARG A 168 6.80 -0.13 -2.59
CA ARG A 168 5.84 0.44 -1.63
C ARG A 168 6.42 1.70 -1.01
N THR A 169 5.58 2.48 -0.34
CA THR A 169 6.01 3.66 0.42
C THR A 169 5.71 3.42 1.89
N ILE A 170 6.72 3.52 2.74
CA ILE A 170 6.57 3.62 4.19
C ILE A 170 6.60 5.11 4.55
N TYR A 171 5.51 5.62 5.12
CA TYR A 171 5.40 7.01 5.56
C TYR A 171 6.03 7.22 6.93
N SER A 172 5.89 6.25 7.84
CA SER A 172 6.55 6.27 9.14
C SER A 172 6.81 4.85 9.65
N LEU A 173 7.88 4.72 10.43
CA LEU A 173 8.26 3.50 11.13
C LEU A 173 8.86 3.85 12.48
N ASP A 174 8.03 3.79 13.52
CA ASP A 174 8.35 4.24 14.87
C ASP A 174 8.55 3.06 15.82
N ILE A 175 9.56 3.14 16.68
CA ILE A 175 9.86 2.11 17.68
C ILE A 175 9.88 2.72 19.08
N THR A 176 8.89 2.35 19.88
CA THR A 176 8.72 2.82 21.27
C THR A 176 8.79 1.67 22.24
N LYS A 177 9.17 1.96 23.48
CA LYS A 177 9.14 1.00 24.59
C LYS A 177 8.41 1.62 25.77
N GLN A 178 7.44 0.90 26.29
CA GLN A 178 6.75 1.21 27.55
C GLN A 178 6.85 -0.02 28.44
N ASP A 179 7.48 0.13 29.60
CA ASP A 179 7.84 -0.98 30.48
C ASP A 179 8.56 -2.11 29.70
N ASP A 180 8.02 -3.32 29.72
CA ASP A 180 8.54 -4.47 28.98
C ASP A 180 8.03 -4.55 27.52
N MET A 181 7.09 -3.70 27.11
CA MET A 181 6.46 -3.79 25.80
C MET A 181 7.12 -2.86 24.80
N ILE A 182 7.67 -3.43 23.73
CA ILE A 182 8.16 -2.69 22.56
C ILE A 182 7.06 -2.71 21.49
N THR A 183 6.79 -1.55 20.90
CA THR A 183 5.84 -1.40 19.80
C THR A 183 6.58 -0.87 18.58
N ILE A 184 6.55 -1.65 17.49
CA ILE A 184 7.00 -1.24 16.16
C ILE A 184 5.73 -0.83 15.40
N ARG A 185 5.55 0.47 15.18
CA ARG A 185 4.39 1.02 14.47
C ARG A 185 4.82 1.44 13.08
N ILE A 186 4.14 0.93 12.05
CA ILE A 186 4.48 1.17 10.64
C ILE A 186 3.25 1.63 9.88
N SER A 187 3.39 2.74 9.16
CA SER A 187 2.34 3.32 8.32
C SER A 187 2.84 3.46 6.88
N GLY A 188 2.03 3.06 5.90
CA GLY A 188 2.45 3.07 4.49
C GLY A 188 1.30 2.93 3.50
N SER A 189 1.62 3.04 2.21
CA SER A 189 0.65 2.94 1.10
C SER A 189 0.04 1.54 0.92
N GLY A 190 0.69 0.54 1.50
CA GLY A 190 0.31 -0.87 1.40
C GLY A 190 1.51 -1.74 1.71
N PHE A 191 1.27 -3.02 2.02
CA PHE A 191 2.33 -3.95 2.40
C PHE A 191 2.23 -5.23 1.58
N LEU A 192 3.39 -5.77 1.21
CA LEU A 192 3.50 -7.06 0.53
C LEU A 192 3.20 -8.21 1.50
N TYR A 193 3.03 -9.40 0.95
CA TYR A 193 2.77 -10.59 1.74
C TYR A 193 3.93 -10.87 2.72
N ASN A 194 3.59 -11.00 4.01
CA ASN A 194 4.51 -11.08 5.16
C ASN A 194 5.40 -9.86 5.42
N MET A 195 5.30 -8.77 4.66
CA MET A 195 6.28 -7.67 4.69
C MET A 195 6.52 -7.07 6.07
N VAL A 196 5.47 -6.67 6.77
CA VAL A 196 5.60 -6.09 8.11
C VAL A 196 6.26 -7.06 9.09
N ARG A 197 5.99 -8.37 8.96
CA ARG A 197 6.57 -9.40 9.83
C ARG A 197 8.03 -9.68 9.51
N ILE A 198 8.42 -9.58 8.24
CA ILE A 198 9.82 -9.72 7.83
C ILE A 198 10.60 -8.50 8.33
N ILE A 199 10.08 -7.29 8.13
CA ILE A 199 10.65 -6.05 8.68
C ILE A 199 10.83 -6.16 10.20
N ALA A 200 9.78 -6.53 10.93
CA ALA A 200 9.84 -6.69 12.38
C ALA A 200 10.89 -7.72 12.80
N GLY A 201 11.00 -8.84 12.07
CA GLY A 201 12.01 -9.87 12.35
C GLY A 201 13.44 -9.40 12.10
N THR A 202 13.70 -8.70 10.99
CA THR A 202 15.00 -8.08 10.70
C THR A 202 15.37 -7.05 11.77
N LEU A 203 14.43 -6.20 12.18
CA LEU A 203 14.66 -5.23 13.26
C LEU A 203 14.99 -5.92 14.59
N LEU A 204 14.36 -7.04 14.91
CA LEU A 204 14.71 -7.82 16.09
C LEU A 204 16.14 -8.37 16.01
N GLU A 205 16.57 -8.84 14.83
CA GLU A 205 17.94 -9.33 14.60
C GLU A 205 18.97 -8.20 14.76
N VAL A 206 18.69 -6.99 14.24
CA VAL A 206 19.49 -5.78 14.50
C VAL A 206 19.53 -5.45 15.99
N GLY A 207 18.38 -5.46 16.66
CA GLY A 207 18.27 -5.17 18.09
C GLY A 207 19.03 -6.16 18.98
N MET A 208 19.17 -7.42 18.54
CA MET A 208 20.01 -8.43 19.19
C MET A 208 21.50 -8.30 18.85
N GLY A 209 21.86 -7.40 17.93
CA GLY A 209 23.24 -7.19 17.47
C GLY A 209 23.73 -8.21 16.43
N ALA A 210 22.83 -8.96 15.77
CA ALA A 210 23.19 -9.89 14.71
C ALA A 210 23.64 -9.18 13.43
N TYR A 211 23.05 -8.01 13.16
CA TYR A 211 23.42 -7.12 12.06
C TYR A 211 23.61 -5.69 12.58
N PRO A 212 24.48 -4.91 11.92
CA PRO A 212 24.51 -3.48 12.15
C PRO A 212 23.31 -2.78 11.45
N PRO A 213 22.90 -1.58 11.87
CA PRO A 213 21.75 -0.88 11.30
C PRO A 213 21.80 -0.67 9.77
N GLU A 214 22.97 -0.34 9.24
CA GLU A 214 23.23 -0.10 7.81
C GLU A 214 22.96 -1.32 6.92
N HIS A 215 22.94 -2.52 7.49
CA HIS A 215 22.58 -3.74 6.76
C HIS A 215 21.15 -3.68 6.20
N MET A 216 20.29 -2.82 6.76
CA MET A 216 18.94 -2.62 6.24
C MET A 216 18.94 -2.08 4.80
N GLU A 217 19.90 -1.20 4.47
CA GLU A 217 20.07 -0.69 3.11
C GLU A 217 20.55 -1.79 2.16
N GLU A 218 21.52 -2.61 2.59
CA GLU A 218 22.02 -3.75 1.82
C GLU A 218 20.89 -4.74 1.48
N ILE A 219 19.97 -4.97 2.43
CA ILE A 219 18.80 -5.83 2.20
C ILE A 219 17.89 -5.24 1.13
N LEU A 220 17.62 -3.93 1.15
CA LEU A 220 16.80 -3.28 0.11
C LEU A 220 17.45 -3.44 -1.28
N ASP A 221 18.76 -3.23 -1.36
CA ASP A 221 19.51 -3.29 -2.61
C ASP A 221 19.58 -4.70 -3.18
N ALA A 222 19.69 -5.72 -2.32
CA ALA A 222 19.79 -7.11 -2.73
C ALA A 222 18.56 -7.62 -3.50
N ARG A 223 17.38 -7.05 -3.24
CA ARG A 223 16.08 -7.48 -3.83
C ARG A 223 15.86 -8.99 -3.75
N ASP A 224 16.40 -9.60 -2.69
CA ASP A 224 16.40 -11.03 -2.40
C ASP A 224 15.87 -11.26 -0.99
N ARG A 225 14.81 -12.09 -0.90
CA ARG A 225 14.23 -12.48 0.38
C ARG A 225 15.25 -13.12 1.31
N GLN A 226 16.27 -13.81 0.80
CA GLN A 226 17.26 -14.48 1.65
C GLN A 226 18.16 -13.51 2.41
N ALA A 227 18.30 -12.26 1.93
CA ALA A 227 19.06 -11.23 2.63
C ALA A 227 18.35 -10.74 3.90
N ALA A 228 17.01 -10.75 3.93
CA ALA A 228 16.24 -10.28 5.06
C ALA A 228 16.15 -11.31 6.19
N GLY A 229 15.98 -10.82 7.43
CA GLY A 229 15.83 -11.64 8.63
C GLY A 229 14.61 -12.56 8.61
N ARG A 230 14.47 -13.33 9.69
CA ARG A 230 13.39 -14.32 9.82
C ARG A 230 12.02 -13.64 9.87
N THR A 231 11.00 -14.26 9.28
CA THR A 231 9.63 -13.75 9.40
C THR A 231 9.15 -13.86 10.85
N ALA A 232 8.83 -12.73 11.48
CA ALA A 232 8.36 -12.70 12.85
C ALA A 232 7.01 -13.43 13.01
N PRO A 233 6.70 -14.01 14.20
CA PRO A 233 5.43 -14.69 14.44
C PRO A 233 4.20 -13.78 14.24
N ALA A 234 3.11 -14.32 13.69
CA ALA A 234 1.91 -13.56 13.34
C ALA A 234 1.22 -12.88 14.53
N ARG A 235 1.20 -13.53 15.70
CA ARG A 235 0.55 -13.08 16.94
C ARG A 235 1.00 -11.70 17.46
N GLY A 236 2.19 -11.24 17.04
CA GLY A 236 2.65 -9.90 17.40
C GLY A 236 2.03 -8.80 16.53
N LEU A 237 1.48 -9.15 15.36
CA LEU A 237 1.03 -8.20 14.35
C LEU A 237 -0.47 -7.91 14.49
N THR A 238 -0.80 -6.63 14.49
CA THR A 238 -2.18 -6.14 14.43
C THR A 238 -2.31 -5.07 13.35
N LEU A 239 -3.29 -5.20 12.44
CA LEU A 239 -3.74 -4.09 11.58
C LEU A 239 -4.51 -3.09 12.45
N VAL A 240 -3.97 -1.89 12.64
CA VAL A 240 -4.53 -0.88 13.54
C VAL A 240 -5.56 -0.01 12.86
N SER A 241 -5.21 0.56 11.70
CA SER A 241 -6.10 1.46 10.96
C SER A 241 -5.92 1.33 9.45
N MET A 242 -6.98 1.68 8.73
CA MET A 242 -7.01 1.88 7.29
C MET A 242 -7.68 3.22 7.01
N GLU A 243 -6.88 4.18 6.56
CA GLU A 243 -7.31 5.56 6.35
C GLU A 243 -7.39 5.83 4.85
N TYR A 244 -8.60 6.03 4.35
CA TYR A 244 -8.85 6.27 2.93
C TYR A 244 -8.77 7.76 2.63
N GLN A 245 -8.02 8.07 1.57
CA GLN A 245 -7.88 9.44 1.09
C GLN A 245 -9.20 9.93 0.48
N LYS A 246 -9.64 11.13 0.88
CA LYS A 246 -10.88 11.74 0.39
C LYS A 246 -10.67 12.52 -0.91
N GLU A 247 -9.52 13.17 -1.04
CA GLU A 247 -9.17 14.03 -2.17
C GLU A 247 -7.73 13.75 -2.60
N LEU A 248 -7.49 13.69 -3.91
CA LEU A 248 -6.15 13.55 -4.46
C LEU A 248 -5.35 14.83 -4.20
N PRO A 249 -4.05 14.72 -3.87
CA PRO A 249 -3.23 15.91 -3.75
C PRO A 249 -2.93 16.47 -5.15
N ASP A 250 -2.81 17.78 -5.28
CA ASP A 250 -2.47 18.40 -6.56
C ASP A 250 -1.13 17.89 -7.09
N TRP A 251 -0.14 17.79 -6.21
CA TRP A 251 1.18 17.25 -6.52
C TRP A 251 1.51 16.04 -5.64
N HIS A 252 2.19 15.09 -6.25
CA HIS A 252 2.73 13.92 -5.58
C HIS A 252 4.21 13.77 -5.91
N HIS A 253 5.07 13.96 -4.91
CA HIS A 253 6.52 13.86 -5.06
C HIS A 253 7.05 12.56 -4.44
N ARG A 254 8.02 11.92 -5.09
CA ARG A 254 8.72 10.73 -4.59
C ARG A 254 10.19 10.77 -4.97
N GLU A 255 11.03 10.36 -4.04
CA GLU A 255 12.47 10.23 -4.25
C GLU A 255 13.07 9.09 -3.44
N ASN A 256 14.17 8.55 -3.95
CA ASN A 256 15.13 7.72 -3.23
C ASN A 256 16.49 7.81 -3.94
N LYS A 257 17.44 6.93 -3.63
CA LYS A 257 18.77 6.97 -4.27
C LYS A 257 18.78 6.66 -5.77
N TYR A 258 17.74 6.03 -6.30
CA TYR A 258 17.65 5.60 -7.70
C TYR A 258 16.78 6.52 -8.57
N TRP A 259 15.75 7.14 -7.99
CA TRP A 259 14.83 8.01 -8.72
C TRP A 259 14.34 9.21 -7.92
N GLU A 260 13.83 10.19 -8.64
CA GLU A 260 13.15 11.38 -8.15
C GLU A 260 12.14 11.82 -9.21
N TYR A 261 10.89 11.98 -8.80
CA TYR A 261 9.82 12.38 -9.71
C TYR A 261 8.67 13.10 -9.01
N ASP A 262 7.88 13.81 -9.81
CA ASP A 262 6.67 14.50 -9.43
C ASP A 262 5.51 14.10 -10.35
N ILE A 263 4.31 13.95 -9.79
CA ILE A 263 3.07 13.74 -10.53
C ILE A 263 2.10 14.85 -10.19
N LEU A 264 1.70 15.62 -11.20
CA LEU A 264 0.63 16.61 -11.13
C LEU A 264 -0.71 15.94 -11.45
N GLN A 265 -1.63 15.99 -10.49
CA GLN A 265 -2.92 15.31 -10.52
C GLN A 265 -4.13 16.26 -10.37
N SER A 266 -3.90 17.57 -10.15
CA SER A 266 -4.94 18.62 -10.09
C SER A 266 -5.87 18.60 -11.32
N HIS A 267 -5.34 18.29 -12.49
CA HIS A 267 -6.06 18.24 -13.76
C HIS A 267 -6.92 16.98 -13.96
N ILE A 268 -6.76 15.93 -13.14
CA ILE A 268 -7.48 14.66 -13.32
C ILE A 268 -8.99 14.86 -13.19
N LYS A 269 -9.42 15.71 -12.24
CA LYS A 269 -10.85 15.88 -11.94
C LYS A 269 -11.63 16.49 -13.11
N ASN A 270 -11.06 17.50 -13.76
CA ASN A 270 -11.76 18.33 -14.75
C ASN A 270 -11.38 17.95 -16.20
N GLU A 271 -10.11 17.65 -16.44
CA GLU A 271 -9.57 17.43 -17.80
C GLU A 271 -9.19 15.98 -18.05
N LYS A 272 -9.23 15.12 -17.02
CA LYS A 272 -8.80 13.73 -17.10
C LYS A 272 -7.32 13.57 -17.49
N ASN A 273 -6.50 14.59 -17.22
CA ASN A 273 -5.08 14.60 -17.50
C ASN A 273 -4.26 14.44 -16.22
N ALA A 274 -3.15 13.71 -16.30
CA ALA A 274 -2.09 13.71 -15.29
C ALA A 274 -0.74 14.00 -15.95
N TYR A 275 0.17 14.66 -15.22
CA TYR A 275 1.51 14.98 -15.74
C TYR A 275 2.57 14.36 -14.85
N PHE A 276 3.36 13.47 -15.43
CA PHE A 276 4.41 12.73 -14.79
C PHE A 276 5.78 13.29 -15.19
N VAL A 277 6.49 13.87 -14.23
CA VAL A 277 7.75 14.56 -14.42
C VAL A 277 8.86 13.80 -13.71
N ILE A 278 9.79 13.24 -14.48
CA ILE A 278 10.94 12.51 -13.96
C ILE A 278 12.12 13.49 -13.90
N THR A 279 12.55 13.81 -12.68
CA THR A 279 13.72 14.68 -12.44
C THR A 279 15.00 13.88 -12.56
N ARG A 280 15.01 12.64 -12.03
CA ARG A 280 16.15 11.72 -12.08
C ARG A 280 15.66 10.28 -12.04
N CYS A 281 16.25 9.42 -12.85
CA CYS A 281 15.99 7.97 -12.78
C CYS A 281 17.15 7.21 -13.42
N VAL A 282 17.72 6.23 -12.70
CA VAL A 282 18.68 5.28 -13.29
C VAL A 282 18.00 4.40 -14.35
N ASP A 283 18.79 3.80 -15.25
CA ASP A 283 18.25 3.09 -16.41
C ASP A 283 17.45 1.85 -16.04
N GLU A 284 17.91 1.13 -15.04
CA GLU A 284 17.33 -0.13 -14.57
C GLU A 284 15.94 0.05 -13.94
N GLU A 285 15.62 1.24 -13.42
CA GLU A 285 14.36 1.53 -12.71
C GLU A 285 13.28 2.16 -13.60
N MET A 286 13.67 2.67 -14.76
CA MET A 286 12.81 3.53 -15.59
C MET A 286 11.52 2.83 -16.01
N ASP A 287 11.63 1.63 -16.56
CA ASP A 287 10.46 0.89 -17.04
C ASP A 287 9.47 0.58 -15.89
N GLY A 288 9.97 0.23 -14.70
CA GLY A 288 9.15 -0.01 -13.52
C GLY A 288 8.40 1.24 -13.06
N ILE A 289 9.11 2.36 -12.95
CA ILE A 289 8.56 3.66 -12.55
C ILE A 289 7.51 4.17 -13.54
N LEU A 290 7.76 4.02 -14.85
CA LEU A 290 6.82 4.36 -15.90
C LEU A 290 5.54 3.53 -15.77
N ARG A 291 5.65 2.21 -15.77
CA ARG A 291 4.49 1.30 -15.66
C ARG A 291 3.64 1.61 -14.44
N ARG A 292 4.27 1.72 -13.26
CA ARG A 292 3.60 1.95 -11.97
C ARG A 292 2.83 3.26 -11.96
N ASN A 293 3.52 4.36 -12.22
CA ASN A 293 2.97 5.69 -11.99
C ASN A 293 1.95 6.08 -13.07
N ILE A 294 2.13 5.62 -14.31
CA ILE A 294 1.12 5.75 -15.35
C ILE A 294 -0.13 4.97 -14.94
N HIS A 295 0.02 3.69 -14.53
CA HIS A 295 -1.12 2.89 -14.09
C HIS A 295 -1.89 3.53 -12.92
N HIS A 296 -1.16 4.06 -11.94
CA HIS A 296 -1.77 4.71 -10.78
C HIS A 296 -2.53 5.98 -11.15
N ALA A 297 -2.02 6.78 -12.09
CA ALA A 297 -2.75 7.94 -12.61
C ALA A 297 -4.08 7.54 -13.30
N PHE A 298 -4.09 6.47 -14.09
CA PHE A 298 -5.33 5.92 -14.66
C PHE A 298 -6.30 5.41 -13.57
N GLN A 299 -5.79 4.73 -12.53
CA GLN A 299 -6.62 4.32 -11.40
C GLN A 299 -7.24 5.50 -10.63
N ASN A 300 -6.52 6.63 -10.57
CA ASN A 300 -7.00 7.88 -9.97
C ASN A 300 -8.00 8.63 -10.88
N GLY A 301 -8.26 8.12 -12.10
CA GLY A 301 -9.28 8.63 -13.01
C GLY A 301 -8.78 9.45 -14.18
N ALA A 302 -7.46 9.44 -14.47
CA ALA A 302 -6.93 10.01 -15.69
C ALA A 302 -7.35 9.16 -16.91
N GLU A 303 -7.61 9.82 -18.04
CA GLU A 303 -7.76 9.21 -19.37
C GLU A 303 -6.50 9.37 -20.22
N ARG A 304 -5.62 10.30 -19.81
CA ARG A 304 -4.35 10.55 -20.47
C ARG A 304 -3.29 10.95 -19.45
N VAL A 305 -2.09 10.40 -19.64
CA VAL A 305 -0.92 10.73 -18.84
C VAL A 305 0.15 11.31 -19.75
N TYR A 306 0.67 12.49 -19.41
CA TYR A 306 1.80 13.11 -20.08
C TYR A 306 3.07 12.78 -19.30
N VAL A 307 4.11 12.32 -19.98
CA VAL A 307 5.36 11.91 -19.33
C VAL A 307 6.53 12.73 -19.89
N THR A 308 7.43 13.17 -19.02
CA THR A 308 8.67 13.83 -19.43
C THR A 308 9.83 13.40 -18.52
N ASP A 309 11.02 13.25 -19.10
CA ASP A 309 12.28 13.06 -18.39
C ASP A 309 13.11 14.33 -18.58
N LEU A 310 13.34 15.06 -17.48
CA LEU A 310 14.01 16.37 -17.51
C LEU A 310 15.49 16.26 -17.85
N ARG A 311 16.16 15.16 -17.46
CA ARG A 311 17.60 14.97 -17.70
C ARG A 311 17.87 14.34 -19.05
N GLN A 312 17.04 13.38 -19.45
CA GLN A 312 17.25 12.60 -20.66
C GLN A 312 15.94 12.40 -21.45
N PRO A 313 15.38 13.48 -22.06
CA PRO A 313 14.10 13.40 -22.78
C PRO A 313 14.08 12.38 -23.93
N GLU A 314 15.25 12.09 -24.51
CA GLU A 314 15.42 11.15 -25.62
C GLU A 314 15.15 9.68 -25.25
N ARG A 315 15.09 9.37 -23.95
CA ARG A 315 14.76 8.02 -23.45
C ARG A 315 13.28 7.68 -23.63
N LEU A 316 12.42 8.68 -23.75
CA LEU A 316 10.99 8.50 -23.95
C LEU A 316 10.70 8.53 -25.45
N ARG A 317 10.65 7.35 -26.08
CA ARG A 317 10.40 7.25 -27.53
C ARG A 317 8.93 6.95 -27.78
N THR A 318 8.42 7.44 -28.90
CA THR A 318 7.09 7.05 -29.37
C THR A 318 7.09 5.58 -29.76
N ASP A 319 5.93 4.95 -29.64
CA ASP A 319 5.68 3.54 -29.88
C ASP A 319 6.34 2.58 -28.88
N ASP A 320 7.13 3.09 -27.93
CA ASP A 320 7.61 2.30 -26.79
C ASP A 320 6.42 1.82 -25.94
N VAL A 321 6.47 0.55 -25.54
CA VAL A 321 5.44 -0.10 -24.74
C VAL A 321 5.96 -0.36 -23.33
N HIS A 322 5.29 0.22 -22.34
CA HIS A 322 5.56 0.04 -20.92
C HIS A 322 4.35 -0.62 -20.26
N GLY A 323 4.43 -1.94 -20.09
CA GLY A 323 3.34 -2.74 -19.51
C GLY A 323 2.14 -2.77 -20.45
N ARG A 324 1.02 -2.14 -20.06
CA ARG A 324 -0.20 -2.03 -20.88
C ARG A 324 -0.36 -0.65 -21.51
N TYR A 325 0.71 0.15 -21.56
CA TYR A 325 0.67 1.53 -22.05
C TYR A 325 1.63 1.71 -23.20
N VAL A 326 1.20 2.43 -24.23
CA VAL A 326 2.02 2.81 -25.40
C VAL A 326 2.27 4.31 -25.38
N PHE A 327 3.50 4.70 -25.72
CA PHE A 327 3.86 6.11 -25.87
C PHE A 327 3.51 6.64 -27.25
N GLY A 328 2.97 7.84 -27.30
CA GLY A 328 2.63 8.55 -28.52
C GLY A 328 3.08 10.01 -28.50
N ASN A 329 3.01 10.66 -29.65
CA ASN A 329 3.22 12.10 -29.73
C ASN A 329 2.11 12.85 -28.97
N VAL A 330 2.44 14.03 -28.45
CA VAL A 330 1.39 14.98 -28.05
C VAL A 330 0.67 15.44 -29.32
N GLN A 331 -0.65 15.31 -29.34
CA GLN A 331 -1.47 15.80 -30.45
C GLN A 331 -1.26 17.31 -30.62
N GLU A 332 -0.99 17.77 -31.84
CA GLU A 332 -0.63 19.17 -32.16
C GLU A 332 -1.67 20.22 -31.67
N ASN A 333 -2.92 19.80 -31.45
CA ASN A 333 -4.01 20.67 -31.03
C ASN A 333 -4.27 20.68 -29.51
N VAL A 334 -3.45 20.01 -28.70
CA VAL A 334 -3.64 20.01 -27.24
C VAL A 334 -2.81 21.13 -26.62
N GLU A 335 -3.48 22.23 -26.29
CA GLU A 335 -2.89 23.29 -25.49
C GLU A 335 -2.89 22.87 -24.01
N ILE A 336 -1.73 22.52 -23.48
CA ILE A 336 -1.57 22.19 -22.06
C ILE A 336 -1.58 23.50 -21.27
N GLN A 337 -2.66 23.75 -20.53
CA GLN A 337 -2.81 24.96 -19.74
C GLN A 337 -2.44 24.68 -18.28
N PHE A 338 -1.28 25.14 -17.87
CA PHE A 338 -0.85 25.11 -16.47
C PHE A 338 -1.15 26.44 -15.78
N THR A 339 -1.48 26.37 -14.49
CA THR A 339 -1.52 27.55 -13.63
C THR A 339 -0.13 28.16 -13.48
N ARG A 340 -0.07 29.43 -13.03
CA ARG A 340 1.21 30.10 -12.77
C ARG A 340 2.08 29.35 -11.76
N GLU A 341 1.47 28.82 -10.69
CA GLU A 341 2.18 28.08 -9.64
C GLU A 341 2.76 26.76 -10.16
N GLU A 342 2.00 26.03 -10.98
CA GLU A 342 2.47 24.80 -11.63
C GLU A 342 3.63 25.09 -12.59
N LEU A 343 3.54 26.16 -13.38
CA LEU A 343 4.65 26.60 -14.25
C LEU A 343 5.90 26.97 -13.45
N GLU A 344 5.74 27.68 -12.33
CA GLU A 344 6.87 28.05 -11.45
C GLU A 344 7.50 26.81 -10.80
N LYS A 345 6.71 25.78 -10.46
CA LYS A 345 7.26 24.51 -9.95
C LYS A 345 7.98 23.73 -11.06
N LEU A 346 7.39 23.59 -12.24
CA LEU A 346 8.00 22.90 -13.38
C LEU A 346 9.35 23.53 -13.78
N LYS A 347 9.45 24.87 -13.75
CA LYS A 347 10.71 25.58 -13.97
C LYS A 347 11.78 25.23 -12.93
N ARG A 348 11.41 25.21 -11.64
CA ARG A 348 12.33 24.82 -10.55
C ARG A 348 12.81 23.37 -10.69
N LEU A 349 11.93 22.45 -11.09
CA LEU A 349 12.30 21.06 -11.36
C LEU A 349 13.29 20.96 -12.55
N ALA A 350 13.06 21.72 -13.62
CA ALA A 350 13.98 21.76 -14.76
C ALA A 350 15.37 22.32 -14.40
N GLU A 351 15.41 23.38 -13.57
CA GLU A 351 16.67 23.98 -13.09
C GLU A 351 17.47 23.01 -12.21
N THR A 352 16.81 22.30 -11.29
CA THR A 352 17.45 21.30 -10.40
C THR A 352 17.93 20.06 -11.15
N ALA A 353 17.34 19.73 -12.29
CA ALA A 353 17.77 18.65 -13.16
C ALA A 353 19.03 18.96 -13.98
N ASP A 354 19.62 20.16 -13.88
CA ASP A 354 20.71 20.66 -14.76
C ASP A 354 20.33 20.60 -16.25
N SER A 355 19.03 20.77 -16.53
CA SER A 355 18.46 20.80 -17.88
C SER A 355 18.37 22.25 -18.37
N GLN A 356 18.66 22.50 -19.66
CA GLN A 356 18.62 23.87 -20.18
C GLN A 356 17.18 24.43 -20.12
N PRO A 357 16.93 25.58 -19.45
CA PRO A 357 15.59 26.11 -19.21
C PRO A 357 14.84 26.65 -20.44
N LYS A 358 15.34 26.42 -21.67
CA LYS A 358 14.87 27.11 -22.89
C LYS A 358 14.38 26.23 -24.04
N LYS A 359 14.21 24.92 -23.86
CA LYS A 359 13.38 24.13 -24.79
C LYS A 359 12.28 23.43 -24.01
N ILE A 360 11.06 23.72 -24.44
CA ILE A 360 9.77 23.11 -24.08
C ILE A 360 9.99 21.69 -23.55
N LEU A 361 9.50 21.41 -22.34
CA LEU A 361 9.40 20.05 -21.79
C LEU A 361 8.91 19.13 -22.90
N ARG A 362 9.77 18.21 -23.36
CA ARG A 362 9.36 17.23 -24.37
C ARG A 362 8.48 16.23 -23.65
N TRP A 363 7.18 16.34 -23.89
CA TRP A 363 6.19 15.42 -23.39
C TRP A 363 5.95 14.30 -24.40
N VAL A 364 5.77 13.09 -23.89
CA VAL A 364 5.10 11.99 -24.61
C VAL A 364 3.75 11.74 -23.96
N THR A 365 2.79 11.24 -24.73
CA THR A 365 1.51 10.78 -24.17
C THR A 365 1.59 9.29 -23.90
N ALA A 366 1.09 8.84 -22.76
CA ALA A 366 0.90 7.43 -22.44
C ALA A 366 -0.59 7.09 -22.47
N LEU A 367 -0.97 6.14 -23.31
CA LEU A 367 -2.34 5.66 -23.47
C LEU A 367 -2.40 4.14 -23.29
N PRO A 368 -3.53 3.59 -22.79
CA PRO A 368 -3.70 2.14 -22.74
C PRO A 368 -3.57 1.54 -24.14
N VAL A 369 -2.87 0.42 -24.25
CA VAL A 369 -2.88 -0.38 -25.47
C VAL A 369 -4.33 -0.82 -25.70
N VAL A 370 -4.89 -0.47 -26.86
CA VAL A 370 -6.22 -0.93 -27.26
C VAL A 370 -6.09 -2.42 -27.56
N ASP A 371 -6.47 -3.28 -26.63
CA ASP A 371 -6.72 -4.69 -26.94
C ASP A 371 -7.91 -4.74 -27.89
N ASN A 372 -7.66 -4.98 -29.18
CA ASN A 372 -8.70 -5.39 -30.13
C ASN A 372 -9.19 -6.82 -29.85
N ALA A 373 -9.55 -7.11 -28.59
CA ALA A 373 -10.04 -8.42 -28.16
C ALA A 373 -10.85 -8.32 -26.86
N SER A 374 -12.08 -7.78 -26.94
CA SER A 374 -13.26 -8.35 -26.25
C SER A 374 -14.52 -7.55 -26.60
N GLU A 375 -15.05 -7.77 -27.81
CA GLU A 375 -16.47 -8.11 -27.94
C GLU A 375 -16.61 -9.58 -27.55
N ASN A 376 -17.14 -9.82 -26.34
CA ASN A 376 -18.04 -10.92 -25.96
C ASN A 376 -18.08 -11.12 -24.44
#